data_AF-A0A4Q4X4H6-F1
#
_entry.id   AF-A0A4Q4X4H6-F1
#
_cell.length_a   1.000
_cell.length_b   1.000
_cell.length_c   1.000
_cell.angle_alpha   90.00
_cell.angle_beta   90.00
_cell.angle_gamma   90.00
#
_symmetry.space_group_name_H-M   'P 1'
#
loop_
_entity.id
_entity.type
_entity.pdbx_description
1 polymer ?
#
loop_
_entity_poly.entity_id
_entity_poly.type
_entity_poly.pdbx_seq_one_letter_code
_entity_poly.pdbx_strand_id
1 'polypeptide(L)'
;MQSQTLLLMREKVDQLELRPISDTQFTAELSTVKEGTALFRRNFQMLGVVFVSAFAFEMAYDSTMNKIWDNLNKGRQWKDIRHKYVQEE
;
A
#
# COMPACT_ATOMS: atom_id res chain seq x y z
N MET A 1 47.73 -15.60 -40.08
CA MET A 1 46.33 -15.90 -39.69
C MET A 1 45.92 -15.31 -38.33
N GLN A 2 46.84 -15.10 -37.38
CA GLN A 2 46.51 -14.61 -36.02
C GLN A 2 46.18 -13.10 -35.93
N SER A 3 46.63 -12.26 -36.88
CA SER A 3 46.40 -10.80 -36.83
C SER A 3 44.94 -10.38 -36.94
N GLN A 4 44.14 -11.05 -37.79
CA GLN A 4 42.73 -10.70 -37.97
C GLN A 4 41.90 -11.05 -36.72
N THR A 5 42.21 -12.17 -36.07
CA THR A 5 41.54 -12.59 -34.84
C THR A 5 41.86 -11.66 -33.68
N LEU A 6 43.12 -11.23 -33.54
CA LEU A 6 43.50 -10.28 -32.49
C LEU A 6 42.93 -8.88 -32.73
N LEU A 7 42.82 -8.43 -33.99
CA LEU A 7 42.16 -7.17 -34.32
C LEU A 7 40.67 -7.21 -33.99
N LEU A 8 39.97 -8.29 -34.35
CA LEU A 8 38.56 -8.48 -34.01
C LEU A 8 38.35 -8.56 -32.49
N MET A 9 39.25 -9.22 -31.78
CA MET A 9 39.19 -9.30 -30.32
C MET A 9 39.45 -7.95 -29.68
N ARG A 10 40.37 -7.14 -30.22
CA ARG A 10 40.63 -5.78 -29.73
C ARG A 10 39.46 -4.84 -29.97
N GLU A 11 38.84 -4.89 -31.15
CA GLU A 11 37.62 -4.13 -31.45
C GLU A 11 36.46 -4.56 -30.54
N LYS A 12 36.30 -5.86 -30.28
CA LYS A 12 35.30 -6.36 -29.33
C LYS A 12 35.60 -5.96 -27.89
N VAL A 13 36.86 -5.89 -27.48
CA VAL A 13 37.26 -5.42 -26.15
C VAL A 13 36.96 -3.92 -26.01
N ASP A 14 37.22 -3.11 -27.04
CA ASP A 14 36.87 -1.68 -27.04
C ASP A 14 35.33 -1.47 -27.02
N GLN A 15 34.55 -2.39 -27.62
CA GLN A 15 33.07 -2.40 -27.52
C GLN A 15 32.56 -2.89 -26.16
N LEU A 16 33.35 -3.72 -25.45
CA LEU A 16 33.06 -4.26 -24.13
C LEU A 16 33.54 -3.33 -23.00
N GLU A 17 34.44 -2.40 -23.29
CA GLU A 17 34.85 -1.29 -22.42
C GLU A 17 33.77 -0.21 -22.43
N LEU A 18 32.59 -0.66 -21.99
CA LEU A 18 31.50 0.04 -21.33
C LEU A 18 31.14 1.41 -21.92
N ARG A 19 30.03 1.43 -22.67
CA ARG A 19 29.23 2.65 -22.80
C ARG A 19 29.01 3.22 -21.40
N PRO A 20 29.36 4.49 -21.11
CA PRO A 20 29.08 5.08 -19.82
C PRO A 20 27.56 5.09 -19.66
N ILE A 21 27.06 4.34 -18.67
CA ILE A 21 25.69 4.54 -18.19
C ILE A 21 25.63 5.99 -17.75
N SER A 22 24.86 6.81 -18.46
CA SER A 22 24.67 8.18 -18.07
C SER A 22 23.94 8.21 -16.73
N ASP A 23 24.32 9.14 -15.85
CA ASP A 23 23.67 9.34 -14.55
C ASP A 23 22.15 9.48 -14.69
N THR A 24 21.68 9.98 -15.83
CA THR A 24 20.26 10.09 -16.20
C THR A 24 19.55 8.74 -16.32
N GLN A 25 20.19 7.71 -16.88
CA GLN A 25 19.59 6.37 -17.00
C GLN A 25 19.55 5.66 -15.62
N PHE A 26 20.62 5.79 -14.84
CA PHE A 26 20.70 5.22 -13.49
C PHE A 26 19.71 5.88 -12.51
N THR A 27 19.58 7.20 -12.58
CA THR A 27 18.62 7.95 -11.75
C THR A 27 17.17 7.66 -12.14
N ALA A 28 16.87 7.46 -13.44
CA ALA A 28 15.55 7.08 -13.92
C ALA A 28 15.12 5.68 -13.45
N GLU A 29 16.03 4.71 -13.47
CA GLU A 29 15.73 3.38 -12.91
C GLU A 29 15.55 3.43 -11.38
N LEU A 30 16.38 4.21 -10.69
CA LEU A 30 16.23 4.43 -9.24
C LEU A 30 14.95 5.17 -8.86
N SER A 31 14.46 6.12 -9.66
CA SER A 31 13.18 6.79 -9.40
C SER A 31 12.01 5.84 -9.59
N THR A 32 12.08 4.98 -10.60
CA THR A 32 11.04 3.98 -10.93
C THR A 32 10.93 2.91 -9.84
N VAL A 33 12.07 2.42 -9.31
CA VAL A 33 12.08 1.45 -8.20
C VAL A 33 11.71 2.09 -6.86
N LYS A 34 11.92 3.40 -6.71
CA LYS A 34 11.53 4.14 -5.49
C LYS A 34 10.03 4.36 -5.39
N GLU A 35 9.18 4.00 -6.35
CA GLU A 35 7.73 4.23 -6.30
C GLU A 35 6.96 3.33 -5.30
N GLY A 36 7.49 3.12 -4.08
CA GLY A 36 6.68 2.60 -2.97
C GLY A 36 5.66 3.66 -2.53
N THR A 37 4.43 3.26 -2.16
CA THR A 37 3.43 4.19 -1.62
C THR A 37 4.03 4.96 -0.45
N ALA A 38 3.92 6.30 -0.45
CA ALA A 38 4.56 7.16 0.55
C ALA A 38 4.22 6.80 2.02
N LEU A 39 3.13 6.05 2.23
CA LEU A 39 2.65 5.54 3.51
C LEU A 39 3.51 4.42 4.10
N PHE A 40 4.23 3.64 3.28
CA PHE A 40 4.97 2.45 3.71
C PHE A 40 6.50 2.59 3.61
N ARG A 41 7.01 3.80 3.33
CA ARG A 41 8.45 4.00 3.11
C ARG A 41 9.29 4.12 4.39
N ARG A 42 8.69 4.47 5.52
CA ARG A 42 9.40 4.68 6.79
C ARG A 42 8.74 3.91 7.92
N ASN A 43 9.55 3.23 8.75
CA ASN A 43 9.06 2.39 9.85
C ASN A 43 8.10 3.12 10.80
N PHE A 44 8.41 4.35 11.18
CA PHE A 44 7.53 5.12 12.07
C PHE A 44 6.22 5.57 11.37
N GLN A 45 6.24 5.78 10.05
CA GLN A 45 5.05 6.16 9.29
C GLN A 45 4.04 5.01 9.27
N MET A 46 4.52 3.78 9.15
CA MET A 46 3.65 2.60 9.22
C MET A 46 2.89 2.54 10.54
N LEU A 47 3.56 2.82 11.67
CA LEU A 47 2.91 2.86 12.98
C LEU A 47 1.81 3.94 13.03
N GLY A 48 2.10 5.14 12.50
CA GLY A 48 1.12 6.21 12.40
C GLY A 48 -0.09 5.84 11.52
N VAL A 49 0.16 5.22 10.38
CA VAL A 49 -0.89 4.73 9.46
C VAL A 49 -1.78 3.69 10.15
N VAL A 50 -1.18 2.74 10.87
CA VAL A 50 -1.93 1.72 11.61
C VAL A 50 -2.84 2.38 12.64
N PHE A 51 -2.33 3.28 13.49
CA PHE A 51 -3.18 3.94 14.50
C PHE A 51 -4.29 4.78 13.90
N VAL A 52 -3.99 5.61 12.89
CA VAL A 52 -5.02 6.42 12.22
C VAL A 52 -6.08 5.52 11.58
N SER A 53 -5.66 4.45 10.91
CA SER A 53 -6.59 3.50 10.29
C SER A 53 -7.43 2.77 11.33
N ALA A 54 -6.87 2.42 12.49
CA ALA A 54 -7.58 1.73 13.56
C ALA A 54 -8.72 2.61 14.11
N PHE A 55 -8.45 3.88 14.43
CA PHE A 55 -9.50 4.79 14.91
C PHE A 55 -10.58 5.07 13.86
N ALA A 56 -10.16 5.28 12.60
CA ALA A 56 -11.11 5.49 11.51
C ALA A 56 -11.98 4.23 11.28
N PHE A 57 -11.36 3.04 11.35
CA PHE A 57 -12.05 1.77 11.23
C PHE A 57 -13.01 1.55 12.39
N GLU A 58 -12.60 1.75 13.64
CA GLU A 58 -13.44 1.61 14.84
C GLU A 58 -14.74 2.43 14.70
N MET A 59 -14.62 3.74 14.40
CA MET A 59 -15.79 4.61 14.21
C MET A 59 -16.75 4.11 13.12
N ALA A 60 -16.21 3.68 11.97
CA ALA A 60 -17.02 3.21 10.87
C ALA A 60 -17.63 1.83 11.16
N TYR A 61 -16.86 0.94 11.77
CA TYR A 61 -17.21 -0.44 12.06
C TYR A 61 -18.34 -0.50 13.08
N ASP A 62 -18.23 0.21 14.21
CA ASP A 62 -19.24 0.21 15.26
C ASP A 62 -20.60 0.70 14.75
N SER A 63 -20.62 1.81 14.02
CA SER A 63 -21.85 2.35 13.44
C SER A 63 -22.46 1.38 12.42
N THR A 64 -21.64 0.76 11.59
CA THR A 64 -22.10 -0.17 10.55
C THR A 64 -22.61 -1.46 11.14
N MET A 65 -21.87 -2.08 12.06
CA MET A 65 -22.25 -3.34 12.68
C MET A 65 -23.50 -3.18 13.55
N ASN A 66 -23.64 -2.07 14.27
CA ASN A 66 -24.88 -1.76 14.99
C ASN A 66 -26.08 -1.71 14.03
N LYS A 67 -25.96 -1.03 12.88
CA LYS A 67 -27.05 -0.99 11.89
C LYS A 67 -27.38 -2.36 11.32
N ILE A 68 -26.37 -3.18 11.03
CA ILE A 68 -26.57 -4.54 10.53
C ILE A 68 -27.30 -5.38 11.58
N TRP A 69 -26.82 -5.35 12.82
CA TRP A 69 -27.44 -6.06 13.93
C TRP A 69 -28.89 -5.63 14.16
N ASP A 70 -29.14 -4.31 14.12
CA ASP A 70 -30.45 -3.71 14.30
C ASP A 70 -31.43 -4.16 13.24
N ASN A 71 -30.99 -4.23 11.99
CA ASN A 71 -31.83 -4.66 10.89
C ASN A 71 -32.14 -6.16 10.97
N LEU A 72 -31.15 -6.99 11.30
CA LEU A 72 -31.33 -8.44 11.44
C LEU A 72 -32.21 -8.82 12.64
N ASN A 73 -32.22 -8.02 13.70
CA ASN A 73 -32.99 -8.27 14.92
C ASN A 73 -34.20 -7.35 15.07
N LYS A 74 -34.68 -6.75 13.98
CA LYS A 74 -35.82 -5.83 14.00
C LYS A 74 -37.06 -6.51 14.61
N GLY A 75 -37.73 -5.81 15.51
CA GLY A 75 -38.91 -6.30 16.22
C GLY A 75 -38.63 -7.20 17.43
N ARG A 76 -37.36 -7.56 17.68
CA ARG A 76 -36.94 -8.36 18.84
C ARG A 76 -36.11 -7.57 19.84
N GLN A 77 -35.63 -6.39 19.46
CA GLN A 77 -34.79 -5.57 20.33
C GLN A 77 -35.63 -4.84 21.36
N TRP A 78 -35.06 -4.62 22.54
CA TRP A 78 -35.73 -3.87 23.61
C TRP A 78 -36.24 -2.51 23.12
N LYS A 79 -35.44 -1.77 22.33
CA LYS A 79 -35.85 -0.48 21.76
C LYS A 79 -37.10 -0.57 20.88
N ASP A 80 -37.35 -1.71 20.25
CA ASP A 80 -38.53 -1.92 19.41
C ASP A 80 -39.76 -2.30 20.24
N ILE A 81 -39.60 -3.03 21.36
CA ILE A 81 -40.71 -3.59 22.15
C ILE A 81 -41.00 -2.86 23.46
N ARG A 82 -40.11 -1.98 23.92
CA ARG A 82 -40.19 -1.32 25.24
C ARG A 82 -41.49 -0.58 25.48
N HIS A 83 -42.08 -0.01 24.42
CA HIS A 83 -43.33 0.73 24.46
C HIS A 83 -44.53 -0.12 24.95
N LYS A 84 -44.40 -1.46 24.93
CA LYS A 84 -45.43 -2.37 25.42
C LYS A 84 -45.40 -2.58 26.94
N TYR A 85 -44.30 -2.18 27.60
CA TYR A 85 -44.02 -2.57 28.99
C TYR A 85 -43.74 -1.38 29.91
N VAL A 86 -43.30 -0.24 29.36
CA VAL A 86 -43.11 0.99 30.15
C VAL A 86 -44.47 1.69 30.24
N GLN A 87 -44.98 1.82 31.47
CA GLN A 87 -46.15 2.65 31.76
C GLN A 87 -45.66 4.10 31.90
N GLU A 88 -46.32 5.04 31.22
CA GLU A 88 -46.11 6.47 31.47
C GLU A 88 -46.63 6.78 32.88
N GLU A 89 -45.78 7.37 33.74
CA GLU A 89 -46.19 7.88 35.06
C GLU A 89 -47.02 9.17 34.93
#